data_AF-A0A9P9YHF1-F1
#
_entry.id   AF-A0A9P9YHF1-F1
#
_cell.length_a   1.000
_cell.length_b   1.000
_cell.length_c   1.000
_cell.angle_alpha   90.00
_cell.angle_beta   90.00
_cell.angle_gamma   90.00
#
_symmetry.space_group_name_H-M   'P 1'
#
loop_
_entity.id
_entity.type
_entity.pdbx_description
1 polymer ?
#
loop_
_entity_poly.entity_id
_entity_poly.type
_entity_poly.pdbx_seq_one_letter_code
_entity_poly.pdbx_strand_id
1 'polypeptide(L)'
;MSFVMRQLVGFLCLYLIVSSASSDVVGIHQCTELLNTQKLVYCCGKSFLDKFLFVGSNCTPYWDDFGPCRYECLYKHWNLLDQDHKIKKPELYMMITSLYSPLNGYHKYGTALKAAHEICESLGSRHADFLLLYNNQIADHMGVGTSNCLPYAMLHAQCTTIYLTADCPSEYWRPEQECNDLKRVLSSCTKKLDESKEEIQEKHEDMGDSIIEIVWLWSSPQSDISLDFDPLEIHHLITMTDHLGLRLTEIMAWNIALLICCLVAMVASITTDVDCTRRQDFNTVRDCCAYPTFRFDHFQNKCGKYMPVGAPRVSPCLYDCIFNVTNVVVDSVIDPDNARILLEKLFGSNEDFLGAYFDGLMSCADSVKEMMQDRRPRPQSRGKQCSPFAVFYGVCAQLYVFNHCPTSSWSGTESCEMARLQNMNCPSAKSARGSINRIV
;
A
#
# COMPACT_ATOMS: atom_id res chain seq x y z
N MET A 1 -4.65 -27.69 -46.42
CA MET A 1 -4.85 -27.93 -44.97
C MET A 1 -6.09 -27.16 -44.54
N SER A 2 -7.14 -27.87 -44.14
CA SER A 2 -8.50 -27.33 -43.99
C SER A 2 -8.62 -26.37 -42.80
N PHE A 3 -9.48 -25.35 -42.96
CA PHE A 3 -9.83 -24.30 -41.98
C PHE A 3 -10.20 -24.87 -40.60
N VAL A 4 -10.73 -26.09 -40.58
CA VAL A 4 -11.07 -26.85 -39.36
C VAL A 4 -9.85 -27.18 -38.50
N MET A 5 -8.68 -27.43 -39.11
CA MET A 5 -7.46 -27.72 -38.34
C MET A 5 -6.84 -26.47 -37.69
N ARG A 6 -7.03 -25.28 -38.28
CA ARG A 6 -6.59 -24.01 -37.66
C ARG A 6 -7.46 -23.63 -36.46
N GLN A 7 -8.76 -23.92 -36.50
CA GLN A 7 -9.62 -23.68 -35.33
C GLN A 7 -9.34 -24.64 -34.18
N LEU A 8 -9.09 -25.93 -34.45
CA LEU A 8 -8.75 -26.91 -33.41
C LEU A 8 -7.42 -26.58 -32.71
N VAL A 9 -6.39 -26.16 -33.45
CA VAL A 9 -5.11 -25.72 -32.86
C VAL A 9 -5.27 -24.42 -32.06
N GLY A 10 -6.12 -23.50 -32.52
CA GLY A 10 -6.45 -22.26 -31.79
C GLY A 10 -7.18 -22.53 -30.46
N PHE A 11 -8.15 -23.45 -30.46
CA PHE A 11 -8.89 -23.83 -29.25
C PHE A 11 -8.02 -24.61 -28.25
N LEU A 12 -7.10 -25.47 -28.72
CA LEU A 12 -6.13 -26.16 -27.87
C LEU A 12 -5.09 -25.19 -27.26
N CYS A 13 -4.64 -24.17 -28.00
CA CYS A 13 -3.79 -23.12 -27.44
C CYS A 13 -4.52 -22.24 -26.43
N LEU A 14 -5.79 -21.87 -26.67
CA LEU A 14 -6.60 -21.11 -25.71
C LEU A 14 -6.86 -21.92 -24.44
N TYR A 15 -7.12 -23.23 -24.53
CA TYR A 15 -7.29 -24.08 -23.36
C TYR A 15 -5.99 -24.23 -22.56
N LEU A 16 -4.82 -24.26 -23.22
CA LEU A 16 -3.51 -24.30 -22.56
C LEU A 16 -3.11 -22.95 -21.93
N ILE A 17 -3.51 -21.81 -22.51
CA ILE A 17 -3.29 -20.47 -21.93
C ILE A 17 -4.25 -20.20 -20.76
N VAL A 18 -5.50 -20.70 -20.83
CA VAL A 18 -6.45 -20.61 -19.71
C VAL A 18 -6.09 -21.57 -18.58
N SER A 19 -5.43 -22.68 -18.87
CA SER A 19 -4.98 -23.65 -17.85
C SER A 19 -3.66 -23.29 -17.17
N SER A 20 -2.87 -22.35 -17.71
CA SER A 20 -1.64 -21.87 -17.07
C SER A 20 -1.86 -20.69 -16.12
N ALA A 21 -3.06 -20.08 -16.11
CA ALA A 21 -3.40 -18.93 -15.27
C ALA A 21 -4.09 -19.29 -13.93
N SER A 22 -4.06 -20.56 -13.49
CA SER A 22 -4.70 -20.99 -12.23
C SER A 22 -3.76 -21.23 -11.05
N SER A 23 -2.50 -20.77 -11.12
CA SER A 23 -1.61 -20.83 -9.95
C SER A 23 -1.68 -19.55 -9.12
N ASP A 24 -2.26 -19.70 -7.93
CA ASP A 24 -1.95 -18.98 -6.69
C ASP A 24 -2.20 -17.46 -6.61
N VAL A 25 -3.41 -17.01 -6.95
CA VAL A 25 -3.92 -15.74 -6.38
C VAL A 25 -4.50 -16.03 -5.00
N VAL A 26 -3.62 -16.23 -4.02
CA VAL A 26 -3.95 -16.13 -2.58
C VAL A 26 -4.42 -14.68 -2.37
N GLY A 27 -5.73 -14.50 -2.21
CA GLY A 27 -6.33 -13.18 -2.03
C GLY A 27 -5.77 -12.53 -0.76
N ILE A 28 -5.49 -11.22 -0.80
CA ILE A 28 -4.86 -10.47 0.30
C ILE A 28 -5.61 -10.59 1.65
N HIS A 29 -6.92 -10.88 1.62
CA HIS A 29 -7.69 -11.23 2.82
C HIS A 29 -7.10 -12.43 3.59
N GLN A 30 -6.49 -13.40 2.90
CA GLN A 30 -5.85 -14.57 3.52
C GLN A 30 -4.58 -14.18 4.29
N CYS A 31 -3.89 -13.09 3.94
CA CYS A 31 -2.74 -12.61 4.71
C CYS A 31 -3.12 -12.09 6.11
N THR A 32 -4.40 -11.77 6.35
CA THR A 32 -4.87 -11.44 7.71
C THR A 32 -4.77 -12.63 8.67
N GLU A 33 -4.73 -13.87 8.15
CA GLU A 33 -4.47 -15.05 8.97
C GLU A 33 -3.08 -15.02 9.62
N LEU A 34 -2.11 -14.31 9.03
CA LEU A 34 -0.77 -14.16 9.58
C LEU A 34 -0.73 -13.29 10.85
N LEU A 35 -1.82 -12.57 11.14
CA LEU A 35 -1.94 -11.79 12.37
C LEU A 35 -2.38 -12.66 13.55
N ASN A 36 -2.87 -13.87 13.28
CA ASN A 36 -3.20 -14.86 14.30
C ASN A 36 -1.93 -15.56 14.79
N THR A 37 -1.18 -14.88 15.65
CA THR A 37 0.07 -15.42 16.24
C THR A 37 -0.13 -16.74 16.97
N GLN A 38 -1.30 -16.98 17.56
CA GLN A 38 -1.64 -18.27 18.19
C GLN A 38 -1.60 -19.42 17.17
N LYS A 39 -2.21 -19.24 15.99
CA LYS A 39 -2.17 -20.22 14.89
C LYS A 39 -0.75 -20.44 14.39
N LEU A 40 0.03 -19.37 14.27
CA LEU A 40 1.43 -19.44 13.83
C LEU A 40 2.30 -20.27 14.79
N VAL A 41 2.26 -19.98 16.11
CA VAL A 41 3.04 -20.73 17.11
C VAL A 41 2.52 -22.16 17.31
N TYR A 42 1.24 -22.40 17.02
CA TYR A 42 0.69 -23.74 16.95
C TYR A 42 1.38 -24.54 15.85
N CYS A 43 1.43 -23.99 14.63
CA CYS A 43 2.03 -24.66 13.47
C CYS A 43 3.56 -24.76 13.54
N CYS A 44 4.24 -23.72 14.04
CA CYS A 44 5.70 -23.70 14.21
C CYS A 44 6.09 -23.57 15.68
N GLY A 45 6.61 -24.67 16.26
CA GLY A 45 6.99 -24.74 17.68
C GLY A 45 5.99 -25.47 18.57
N LYS A 46 4.99 -26.10 17.95
CA LYS A 46 4.04 -27.05 18.57
C LYS A 46 3.32 -26.48 19.80
N SER A 47 3.11 -25.16 19.88
CA SER A 47 2.50 -24.47 21.04
C SER A 47 3.23 -24.64 22.38
N PHE A 48 4.51 -25.02 22.31
CA PHE A 48 5.36 -25.20 23.49
C PHE A 48 6.58 -24.29 23.46
N LEU A 49 7.17 -24.09 22.28
CA LEU A 49 8.39 -23.28 22.17
C LEU A 49 8.14 -21.80 22.44
N ASP A 50 6.96 -21.25 22.15
CA ASP A 50 6.62 -19.87 22.48
C ASP A 50 6.50 -19.64 24.00
N LYS A 51 6.24 -20.71 24.77
CA LYS A 51 6.14 -20.66 26.23
C LYS A 51 7.49 -20.57 26.93
N PHE A 52 8.59 -20.88 26.23
CA PHE A 52 9.94 -20.70 26.79
C PHE A 52 10.22 -19.26 27.15
N LEU A 53 9.61 -18.31 26.45
CA LEU A 53 9.73 -16.88 26.74
C LEU A 53 9.24 -16.53 28.17
N PHE A 54 8.39 -17.35 28.78
CA PHE A 54 7.87 -17.11 30.12
C PHE A 54 8.76 -17.69 31.23
N VAL A 55 9.79 -18.47 30.92
CA VAL A 55 10.67 -19.11 31.92
C VAL A 55 11.33 -18.03 32.78
N GLY A 56 11.10 -18.09 34.09
CA GLY A 56 11.62 -17.11 35.05
C GLY A 56 10.85 -15.78 35.11
N SER A 57 9.82 -15.62 34.28
CA SER A 57 9.00 -14.40 34.25
C SER A 57 7.80 -14.47 35.19
N ASN A 58 7.29 -13.31 35.58
CA ASN A 58 6.00 -13.15 36.25
C ASN A 58 4.86 -12.90 35.24
N CYS A 59 5.09 -13.15 33.94
CA CYS A 59 4.14 -12.85 32.87
C CYS A 59 3.09 -13.96 32.67
N THR A 60 3.08 -15.00 33.50
CA THR A 60 2.14 -16.13 33.42
C THR A 60 0.65 -15.77 33.40
N PRO A 61 0.17 -14.62 33.94
CA PRO A 61 -1.24 -14.22 33.72
C PRO A 61 -1.60 -14.02 32.24
N TYR A 62 -0.62 -13.79 31.37
CA TYR A 62 -0.80 -13.58 29.93
C TYR A 62 -0.41 -14.81 29.10
N TRP A 63 -0.31 -15.99 29.72
CA TRP A 63 0.19 -17.21 29.09
C TRP A 63 -0.54 -17.60 27.79
N ASP A 64 -1.86 -17.45 27.78
CA ASP A 64 -2.73 -17.75 26.64
C ASP A 64 -3.30 -16.48 25.97
N ASP A 65 -2.90 -15.28 26.43
CA ASP A 65 -3.32 -14.00 25.86
C ASP A 65 -2.30 -13.55 24.80
N PHE A 66 -2.62 -13.69 23.52
CA PHE A 66 -1.75 -13.25 22.43
C PHE A 66 -1.86 -11.74 22.12
N GLY A 67 -2.37 -10.94 23.05
CA GLY A 67 -2.51 -9.49 22.94
C GLY A 67 -1.29 -8.66 23.39
N PRO A 68 -1.40 -7.32 23.37
CA PRO A 68 -0.28 -6.41 23.64
C PRO A 68 0.38 -6.60 25.01
N CYS A 69 -0.40 -6.92 26.05
CA CYS A 69 0.10 -7.04 27.42
C CYS A 69 1.05 -8.24 27.61
N ARG A 70 0.83 -9.35 26.91
CA ARG A 70 1.76 -10.48 26.90
C ARG A 70 3.14 -10.04 26.46
N TYR A 71 3.21 -9.42 25.29
CA TYR A 71 4.48 -9.06 24.70
C TYR A 71 5.13 -7.92 25.47
N GLU A 72 4.39 -6.91 25.92
CA GLU A 72 4.96 -5.86 26.76
C GLU A 72 5.55 -6.43 28.06
N CYS A 73 4.84 -7.35 28.73
CA CYS A 73 5.35 -7.99 29.94
C CYS A 73 6.65 -8.77 29.67
N LEU A 74 6.64 -9.61 28.64
CA LEU A 74 7.80 -10.44 28.26
C LEU A 74 9.01 -9.57 27.88
N TYR A 75 8.80 -8.51 27.09
CA TYR A 75 9.89 -7.65 26.64
C TYR A 75 10.46 -6.81 27.79
N LYS A 76 9.62 -6.41 28.75
CA LYS A 76 10.10 -5.79 30.00
C LYS A 76 10.89 -6.77 30.85
N HIS A 77 10.40 -8.00 31.03
CA HIS A 77 11.09 -9.03 31.80
C HIS A 77 12.50 -9.30 31.28
N TRP A 78 12.63 -9.45 29.96
CA TRP A 78 13.91 -9.70 29.29
C TRP A 78 14.72 -8.44 28.98
N ASN A 79 14.25 -7.25 29.38
CA ASN A 79 14.89 -5.95 29.11
C ASN A 79 15.21 -5.72 27.62
N LEU A 80 14.31 -6.14 26.72
CA LEU A 80 14.54 -6.15 25.27
C LEU A 80 14.35 -4.79 24.61
N LEU A 81 13.79 -3.80 25.30
CA LEU A 81 13.51 -2.47 24.76
C LEU A 81 14.41 -1.43 25.41
N ASP A 82 14.94 -0.51 24.59
CA ASP A 82 15.61 0.69 25.06
C ASP A 82 14.61 1.83 25.38
N GLN A 83 15.14 3.01 25.70
CA GLN A 83 14.33 4.19 26.02
C GLN A 83 13.49 4.68 24.84
N ASP A 84 13.90 4.36 23.61
CA ASP A 84 13.22 4.71 22.37
C ASP A 84 12.29 3.59 21.87
N HIS A 85 12.07 2.55 22.69
CA HIS A 85 11.30 1.36 22.34
C HIS A 85 11.87 0.56 21.15
N LYS A 86 13.18 0.68 20.90
CA LYS A 86 13.90 -0.16 19.94
C LYS A 86 14.38 -1.43 20.59
N ILE A 87 14.52 -2.47 19.77
CA ILE A 87 14.99 -3.77 20.23
C ILE A 87 16.48 -3.69 20.54
N LYS A 88 16.83 -4.00 21.78
CA LYS A 88 18.22 -4.23 22.16
C LYS A 88 18.65 -5.60 21.65
N LYS A 89 19.22 -5.61 20.45
CA LYS A 89 19.67 -6.81 19.75
C LYS A 89 20.58 -7.72 20.60
N PRO A 90 21.56 -7.22 21.39
CA PRO A 90 22.37 -8.07 22.25
C PRO A 90 21.54 -8.83 23.29
N GLU A 91 20.64 -8.16 23.99
CA GLU A 91 19.75 -8.72 24.99
C GLU A 91 18.77 -9.73 24.39
N LEU A 92 18.23 -9.43 23.20
CA LEU A 92 17.41 -10.38 22.45
C LEU A 92 18.20 -11.65 22.11
N TYR A 93 19.44 -11.51 21.65
CA TYR A 93 20.26 -12.66 21.23
C TYR A 93 20.70 -13.49 22.42
N MET A 94 21.00 -12.86 23.55
CA MET A 94 21.23 -13.55 24.81
C MET A 94 19.99 -14.33 25.24
N MET A 95 18.82 -13.69 25.29
CA MET A 95 17.54 -14.36 25.60
C MET A 95 17.31 -15.58 24.70
N ILE A 96 17.38 -15.41 23.37
CA ILE A 96 17.15 -16.51 22.42
C ILE A 96 18.16 -17.64 22.65
N THR A 97 19.44 -17.33 22.87
CA THR A 97 20.48 -18.34 23.07
C THR A 97 20.32 -19.08 24.40
N SER A 98 19.88 -18.38 25.45
CA SER A 98 19.59 -18.99 26.75
C SER A 98 18.38 -19.93 26.69
N LEU A 99 17.33 -19.55 25.94
CA LEU A 99 16.09 -20.31 25.87
C LEU A 99 16.12 -21.43 24.81
N TYR A 100 16.83 -21.24 23.70
CA TYR A 100 16.86 -22.16 22.55
C TYR A 100 18.29 -22.54 22.21
N SER A 101 18.90 -23.36 23.07
CA SER A 101 20.33 -23.70 23.01
C SER A 101 20.57 -25.10 22.43
N PRO A 102 21.83 -25.43 22.08
CA PRO A 102 22.18 -26.82 21.77
C PRO A 102 21.96 -27.76 22.95
N LEU A 103 22.11 -27.25 24.19
CA LEU A 103 22.00 -28.04 25.42
C LEU A 103 20.58 -28.56 25.66
N ASN A 104 19.57 -27.81 25.26
CA ASN A 104 18.16 -28.22 25.36
C ASN A 104 17.58 -28.75 24.04
N GLY A 105 18.40 -28.86 22.99
CA GLY A 105 18.00 -29.41 21.69
C GLY A 105 17.19 -28.46 20.80
N TYR A 106 17.06 -27.18 21.16
CA TYR A 106 16.24 -26.21 20.40
C TYR A 106 17.04 -25.17 19.59
N HIS A 107 18.35 -25.37 19.45
CA HIS A 107 19.22 -24.43 18.75
C HIS A 107 18.77 -24.06 17.32
N LYS A 108 18.22 -25.01 16.55
CA LYS A 108 17.73 -24.70 15.19
C LYS A 108 16.55 -23.73 15.21
N TYR A 109 15.64 -23.89 16.17
CA TYR A 109 14.55 -22.94 16.38
C TYR A 109 15.09 -21.57 16.80
N GLY A 110 16.06 -21.55 17.71
CA GLY A 110 16.73 -20.31 18.13
C GLY A 110 17.43 -19.58 16.98
N THR A 111 18.11 -20.31 16.10
CA THR A 111 18.74 -19.75 14.89
C THR A 111 17.70 -19.17 13.94
N ALA A 112 16.61 -19.90 13.66
CA ALA A 112 15.52 -19.40 12.83
C ALA A 112 14.86 -18.15 13.43
N LEU A 113 14.69 -18.10 14.75
CA LEU A 113 14.12 -16.94 15.45
C LEU A 113 15.04 -15.70 15.36
N LYS A 114 16.37 -15.88 15.43
CA LYS A 114 17.32 -14.79 15.17
C LYS A 114 17.25 -14.29 13.73
N ALA A 115 17.19 -15.20 12.76
CA ALA A 115 17.06 -14.84 11.35
C ALA A 115 15.77 -14.06 11.08
N ALA A 116 14.65 -14.50 11.65
CA ALA A 116 13.38 -13.79 11.57
C ALA A 116 13.45 -12.37 12.16
N HIS A 117 14.18 -12.18 13.27
CA HIS A 117 14.43 -10.85 13.83
C HIS A 117 15.23 -9.96 12.86
N GLU A 118 16.31 -10.47 12.26
CA GLU A 118 17.10 -9.69 11.28
C GLU A 118 16.26 -9.25 10.08
N ILE A 119 15.38 -10.13 9.61
CA ILE A 119 14.44 -9.79 8.52
C ILE A 119 13.53 -8.66 8.97
N CYS A 120 12.92 -8.77 10.15
CA CYS A 120 12.03 -7.75 10.70
C CYS A 120 12.70 -6.39 10.94
N GLU A 121 13.94 -6.38 11.41
CA GLU A 121 14.74 -5.15 11.50
C GLU A 121 14.98 -4.54 10.11
N SER A 122 15.27 -5.36 9.10
CA SER A 122 15.51 -4.89 7.72
C SER A 122 14.25 -4.37 7.00
N LEU A 123 13.06 -4.88 7.37
CA LEU A 123 11.78 -4.37 6.87
C LEU A 123 11.46 -3.00 7.48
N GLY A 124 11.91 -2.78 8.71
CA GLY A 124 11.81 -1.52 9.44
C GLY A 124 10.39 -0.97 9.46
N SER A 125 10.23 0.19 8.83
CA SER A 125 9.02 0.99 8.78
C SER A 125 7.83 0.29 8.09
N ARG A 126 8.11 -0.59 7.13
CA ARG A 126 7.13 -1.17 6.19
C ARG A 126 6.23 -2.21 6.82
N HIS A 127 6.76 -2.97 7.78
CA HIS A 127 5.93 -3.92 8.56
C HIS A 127 4.92 -3.19 9.44
N ALA A 128 5.30 -2.01 9.95
CA ALA A 128 4.40 -1.17 10.71
C ALA A 128 3.26 -0.61 9.85
N ASP A 129 3.52 -0.32 8.57
CA ASP A 129 2.55 0.14 7.56
C ASP A 129 1.63 -0.99 7.10
N PHE A 130 2.16 -2.20 6.89
CA PHE A 130 1.35 -3.41 6.70
C PHE A 130 0.36 -3.56 7.86
N LEU A 131 0.83 -3.54 9.11
CA LEU A 131 -0.04 -3.62 10.28
C LEU A 131 -1.02 -2.44 10.42
N LEU A 132 -0.69 -1.26 9.90
CA LEU A 132 -1.53 -0.06 9.96
C LEU A 132 -2.64 -0.07 8.91
N LEU A 133 -2.36 -0.57 7.70
CA LEU A 133 -3.33 -0.71 6.61
C LEU A 133 -4.46 -1.69 6.96
N TYR A 134 -4.16 -2.75 7.71
CA TYR A 134 -5.18 -3.70 8.19
C TYR A 134 -5.84 -3.28 9.51
N ASN A 135 -5.39 -2.19 10.14
CA ASN A 135 -5.82 -1.78 11.49
C ASN A 135 -7.30 -1.34 11.55
N ASN A 136 -7.87 -0.84 10.44
CA ASN A 136 -9.29 -0.46 10.38
C ASN A 136 -10.26 -1.65 10.49
N GLN A 137 -9.81 -2.88 10.21
CA GLN A 137 -10.58 -4.10 10.45
C GLN A 137 -10.24 -4.80 11.78
N ILE A 138 -9.13 -4.41 12.43
CA ILE A 138 -8.46 -5.27 13.42
C ILE A 138 -8.28 -4.62 14.80
N ALA A 139 -8.55 -3.31 14.95
CA ALA A 139 -8.56 -2.66 16.27
C ALA A 139 -9.46 -3.38 17.31
N ASP A 140 -10.57 -3.99 16.84
CA ASP A 140 -11.48 -4.81 17.66
C ASP A 140 -10.97 -6.24 17.91
N HIS A 141 -10.15 -6.80 17.02
CA HIS A 141 -9.69 -8.20 17.09
C HIS A 141 -8.36 -8.39 17.84
N MET A 142 -7.53 -7.34 17.91
CA MET A 142 -6.21 -7.36 18.57
C MET A 142 -6.18 -6.73 19.98
N GLY A 143 -7.31 -6.22 20.49
CA GLY A 143 -7.37 -5.61 21.84
C GLY A 143 -6.54 -4.33 22.00
N VAL A 144 -5.95 -3.79 20.91
CA VAL A 144 -5.11 -2.58 20.91
C VAL A 144 -5.91 -1.33 21.31
N GLY A 145 -7.23 -1.35 21.11
CA GLY A 145 -8.13 -0.28 21.54
C GLY A 145 -8.53 -0.32 23.02
N THR A 146 -8.37 -1.46 23.70
CA THR A 146 -8.87 -1.72 25.06
C THR A 146 -7.78 -2.02 26.09
N SER A 147 -6.55 -2.37 25.65
CA SER A 147 -5.45 -2.67 26.55
C SER A 147 -4.71 -1.40 27.00
N ASN A 148 -4.28 -1.36 28.27
CA ASN A 148 -3.40 -0.31 28.79
C ASN A 148 -1.92 -0.53 28.42
N CYS A 149 -1.63 -1.52 27.57
CA CYS A 149 -0.30 -1.99 27.28
C CYS A 149 0.23 -1.42 25.96
N LEU A 150 1.53 -1.16 25.91
CA LEU A 150 2.17 -0.57 24.72
C LEU A 150 2.29 -1.60 23.59
N PRO A 151 1.92 -1.25 22.33
CA PRO A 151 1.86 -2.23 21.24
C PRO A 151 3.24 -2.55 20.63
N TYR A 152 4.31 -1.82 20.95
CA TYR A 152 5.62 -1.96 20.28
C TYR A 152 6.16 -3.40 20.31
N ALA A 153 6.15 -4.02 21.49
CA ALA A 153 6.60 -5.39 21.68
C ALA A 153 5.78 -6.40 20.87
N MET A 154 4.47 -6.19 20.79
CA MET A 154 3.57 -7.06 20.03
C MET A 154 3.84 -7.01 18.53
N LEU A 155 4.06 -5.81 17.98
CA LEU A 155 4.28 -5.65 16.55
C LEU A 155 5.59 -6.30 16.10
N HIS A 156 6.64 -6.14 16.89
CA HIS A 156 7.90 -6.84 16.66
C HIS A 156 7.71 -8.36 16.78
N ALA A 157 7.06 -8.83 17.86
CA ALA A 157 6.79 -10.25 18.05
C ALA A 157 5.96 -10.87 16.90
N GLN A 158 4.93 -10.17 16.43
CA GLN A 158 4.13 -10.55 15.26
C GLN A 158 5.01 -10.72 14.02
N CYS A 159 5.85 -9.72 13.72
CA CYS A 159 6.79 -9.81 12.61
C CYS A 159 7.67 -11.06 12.72
N THR A 160 8.35 -11.21 13.85
CA THR A 160 9.28 -12.32 14.06
C THR A 160 8.60 -13.67 14.00
N THR A 161 7.35 -13.77 14.48
CA THR A 161 6.58 -15.02 14.44
C THR A 161 6.15 -15.37 13.03
N ILE A 162 5.79 -14.39 12.19
CA ILE A 162 5.47 -14.61 10.77
C ILE A 162 6.67 -15.21 10.05
N TYR A 163 7.83 -14.54 10.13
CA TYR A 163 9.03 -14.98 9.42
C TYR A 163 9.64 -16.27 10.01
N LEU A 164 9.56 -16.46 11.32
CA LEU A 164 9.91 -17.74 11.96
C LEU A 164 9.04 -18.89 11.47
N THR A 165 7.74 -18.63 11.26
CA THR A 165 6.81 -19.66 10.78
C THR A 165 7.01 -19.94 9.29
N ALA A 166 7.34 -18.92 8.50
CA ALA A 166 7.67 -19.06 7.08
C ALA A 166 8.92 -19.96 6.89
N ASP A 167 9.97 -19.72 7.68
CA ASP A 167 11.24 -20.46 7.64
C ASP A 167 11.35 -21.51 8.76
N CYS A 168 10.22 -22.07 9.18
CA CYS A 168 10.17 -22.97 10.33
C CYS A 168 10.98 -24.25 10.09
N PRO A 169 11.90 -24.64 11.00
CA PRO A 169 12.60 -25.91 10.87
C PRO A 169 11.63 -27.09 10.90
N SER A 170 11.82 -28.05 10.00
CA SER A 170 10.87 -29.15 9.75
C SER A 170 10.55 -30.00 10.99
N GLU A 171 11.50 -30.14 11.91
CA GLU A 171 11.33 -30.85 13.19
C GLU A 171 10.34 -30.17 14.17
N TYR A 172 10.12 -28.86 14.02
CA TYR A 172 9.19 -28.07 14.83
C TYR A 172 7.88 -27.73 14.12
N TRP A 173 7.79 -28.06 12.82
CA TRP A 173 6.57 -27.95 12.05
C TRP A 173 5.55 -29.02 12.45
N ARG A 174 4.27 -28.67 12.55
CA ARG A 174 3.22 -29.67 12.74
C ARG A 174 2.62 -30.14 11.40
N PRO A 175 2.40 -31.45 11.19
CA PRO A 175 2.03 -32.00 9.89
C PRO A 175 0.53 -31.91 9.56
N GLU A 176 -0.31 -31.27 10.37
CA GLU A 176 -1.75 -31.21 10.10
C GLU A 176 -2.09 -30.35 8.87
N GLN A 177 -3.22 -30.65 8.25
CA GLN A 177 -3.68 -30.00 7.03
C GLN A 177 -3.77 -28.48 7.18
N GLU A 178 -4.34 -28.00 8.29
CA GLU A 178 -4.48 -26.56 8.58
C GLU A 178 -3.13 -25.82 8.58
N CYS A 179 -2.07 -26.47 9.09
CA CYS A 179 -0.73 -25.89 9.05
C CYS A 179 -0.15 -25.96 7.65
N ASN A 180 -0.29 -27.09 6.95
CA ASN A 180 0.23 -27.21 5.58
C ASN A 180 -0.42 -26.21 4.62
N ASP A 181 -1.72 -25.93 4.78
CA ASP A 181 -2.43 -24.91 4.01
C ASP A 181 -1.87 -23.50 4.29
N LEU A 182 -1.43 -23.24 5.53
CA LEU A 182 -0.79 -21.99 5.93
C LEU A 182 0.55 -21.75 5.22
N LYS A 183 1.28 -22.78 4.78
CA LYS A 183 2.57 -22.59 4.06
C LYS A 183 2.41 -21.79 2.78
N ARG A 184 1.33 -22.05 2.03
CA ARG A 184 1.04 -21.31 0.78
C ARG A 184 0.70 -19.85 1.07
N VAL A 185 -0.04 -19.61 2.15
CA VAL A 185 -0.35 -18.25 2.60
C VAL A 185 0.92 -17.53 3.05
N LEU A 186 1.75 -18.17 3.87
CA LEU A 186 3.03 -17.63 4.34
C LEU A 186 3.93 -17.26 3.16
N SER A 187 4.20 -18.20 2.24
CA SER A 187 5.09 -17.94 1.11
C SER A 187 4.58 -16.84 0.19
N SER A 188 3.27 -16.77 -0.06
CA SER A 188 2.67 -15.71 -0.88
C SER A 188 2.75 -14.34 -0.20
N CYS A 189 2.47 -14.27 1.09
CA CYS A 189 2.42 -13.02 1.82
C CYS A 189 3.82 -12.49 2.19
N THR A 190 4.78 -13.35 2.58
CA THR A 190 6.15 -12.91 2.88
C THR A 190 6.90 -12.53 1.61
N LYS A 191 6.73 -13.26 0.50
CA LYS A 191 7.31 -12.88 -0.79
C LYS A 191 6.86 -11.49 -1.24
N LYS A 192 5.58 -11.14 -1.07
CA LYS A 192 5.07 -9.77 -1.34
C LYS A 192 5.69 -8.69 -0.44
N LEU A 193 6.07 -9.04 0.79
CA LEU A 193 6.77 -8.12 1.69
C LEU A 193 8.25 -7.98 1.28
N ASP A 194 8.87 -9.07 0.82
CA ASP A 194 10.29 -9.16 0.48
C ASP A 194 10.61 -8.62 -0.93
N GLU A 195 9.76 -8.80 -1.94
CA GLU A 195 9.96 -8.28 -3.32
C GLU A 195 10.10 -6.74 -3.36
N SER A 196 9.52 -6.02 -2.39
CA SER A 196 9.72 -4.58 -2.21
C SER A 196 11.14 -4.17 -1.78
N LYS A 197 12.02 -5.14 -1.51
CA LYS A 197 13.42 -4.94 -1.08
C LYS A 197 14.41 -4.98 -2.26
N GLU A 198 14.18 -5.84 -3.25
CA GLU A 198 15.15 -6.10 -4.33
C GLU A 198 15.17 -4.97 -5.38
N GLU A 199 14.01 -4.37 -5.69
CA GLU A 199 13.91 -3.24 -6.64
C GLU A 199 14.62 -1.95 -6.16
N ILE A 200 14.87 -1.81 -4.86
CA ILE A 200 15.59 -0.67 -4.27
C ILE A 200 17.11 -0.90 -4.30
N GLN A 201 17.54 -2.16 -4.23
CA GLN A 201 18.95 -2.51 -4.18
C GLN A 201 19.60 -2.46 -5.58
N GLU A 202 18.87 -2.88 -6.63
CA GLU A 202 19.29 -2.70 -8.03
C GLU A 202 19.40 -1.21 -8.41
N LYS A 203 18.48 -0.35 -7.95
CA LYS A 203 18.56 1.11 -8.21
C LYS A 203 19.73 1.81 -7.52
N HIS A 204 20.27 1.24 -6.44
CA HIS A 204 21.42 1.80 -5.74
C HIS A 204 22.77 1.38 -6.35
N GLU A 205 22.84 0.21 -7.00
CA GLU A 205 24.05 -0.22 -7.72
C GLU A 205 24.14 0.39 -9.13
N ASP A 206 23.01 0.58 -9.83
CA ASP A 206 22.97 1.16 -11.19
C ASP A 206 23.33 2.67 -11.23
N MET A 207 23.21 3.35 -10.09
CA MET A 207 23.61 4.76 -9.94
C MET A 207 25.11 4.94 -9.64
N GLY A 208 25.84 3.85 -9.36
CA GLY A 208 27.30 3.85 -9.13
C GLY A 208 28.12 3.87 -10.43
N ASP A 209 27.65 3.18 -11.47
CA ASP A 209 28.36 3.08 -12.76
C ASP A 209 28.00 4.23 -13.73
N SER A 210 26.79 4.79 -13.64
CA SER A 210 26.40 5.95 -14.48
C SER A 210 27.16 7.25 -14.19
N ILE A 211 27.79 7.39 -13.02
CA ILE A 211 28.53 8.62 -12.65
C ILE A 211 29.90 8.69 -13.36
N ILE A 212 30.45 7.57 -13.84
CA ILE A 212 31.77 7.56 -14.50
C ILE A 212 31.67 7.95 -16.00
N GLU A 213 30.54 7.67 -16.67
CA GLU A 213 30.34 8.08 -18.08
C GLU A 213 29.93 9.55 -18.25
N ILE A 214 29.19 10.12 -17.29
CA ILE A 214 28.70 11.51 -17.39
C ILE A 214 29.84 12.54 -17.28
N VAL A 215 30.94 12.22 -16.60
CA VAL A 215 32.10 13.12 -16.43
C VAL A 215 32.92 13.26 -17.72
N TRP A 216 32.85 12.32 -18.67
CA TRP A 216 33.60 12.40 -19.93
C TRP A 216 32.93 13.26 -21.02
N LEU A 217 31.62 13.55 -20.91
CA LEU A 217 30.87 14.23 -21.96
C LEU A 217 30.78 15.76 -21.83
N TRP A 218 31.37 16.36 -20.78
CA TRP A 218 31.30 17.80 -20.51
C TRP A 218 32.64 18.54 -20.70
N SER A 219 33.42 18.17 -21.71
CA SER A 219 34.66 18.89 -22.05
C SER A 219 34.91 18.96 -23.57
N SER A 220 34.08 19.70 -24.32
CA SER A 220 34.53 20.60 -25.41
C SER A 220 33.38 21.36 -26.11
N PRO A 221 33.62 22.53 -26.73
CA PRO A 221 32.58 23.50 -27.11
C PRO A 221 32.38 23.74 -28.63
N GLN A 222 31.21 24.33 -28.96
CA GLN A 222 30.79 25.17 -30.12
C GLN A 222 30.83 24.63 -31.57
N SER A 223 29.69 24.71 -32.31
CA SER A 223 29.33 25.85 -33.21
C SER A 223 28.18 25.54 -34.21
N ASP A 224 27.21 26.47 -34.27
CA ASP A 224 26.44 27.06 -35.40
C ASP A 224 25.79 26.24 -36.55
N ILE A 225 24.51 26.53 -36.86
CA ILE A 225 24.04 27.27 -38.07
C ILE A 225 22.50 27.35 -38.13
N SER A 226 22.02 28.48 -38.66
CA SER A 226 20.69 29.07 -38.74
C SER A 226 19.87 28.80 -40.03
N LEU A 227 18.54 28.75 -39.87
CA LEU A 227 17.38 29.32 -40.65
C LEU A 227 17.45 29.55 -42.19
N ASP A 228 16.39 29.17 -42.94
CA ASP A 228 15.32 30.11 -43.41
C ASP A 228 14.20 29.50 -44.32
N PHE A 229 13.08 30.24 -44.42
CA PHE A 229 11.73 30.08 -45.04
C PHE A 229 11.68 29.93 -46.60
N ASP A 230 10.61 29.52 -47.32
CA ASP A 230 9.22 30.06 -47.42
C ASP A 230 8.25 29.16 -48.28
N PRO A 231 6.91 29.43 -48.32
CA PRO A 231 5.85 28.60 -48.93
C PRO A 231 5.18 29.18 -50.20
N LEU A 232 4.66 28.36 -51.13
CA LEU A 232 3.50 28.67 -52.01
C LEU A 232 3.08 27.48 -52.92
N GLU A 233 1.76 27.31 -53.10
CA GLU A 233 1.01 26.83 -54.30
C GLU A 233 -0.10 25.80 -54.00
N ILE A 234 -1.32 26.31 -53.85
CA ILE A 234 -2.59 25.59 -54.03
C ILE A 234 -3.50 26.47 -54.90
N HIS A 235 -3.59 26.18 -56.20
CA HIS A 235 -4.80 26.36 -57.04
C HIS A 235 -4.52 26.02 -58.51
N HIS A 236 -5.00 24.88 -59.01
CA HIS A 236 -5.71 24.70 -60.30
C HIS A 236 -5.71 23.23 -60.74
N LEU A 237 -6.87 22.57 -60.68
CA LEU A 237 -7.41 21.67 -61.72
C LEU A 237 -8.69 21.00 -61.21
N ILE A 238 -9.81 21.72 -61.35
CA ILE A 238 -11.15 21.13 -61.43
C ILE A 238 -11.78 21.70 -62.68
N THR A 239 -12.00 20.85 -63.69
CA THR A 239 -13.22 20.87 -64.51
C THR A 239 -13.30 19.62 -65.41
N MET A 240 -14.49 19.02 -65.39
CA MET A 240 -15.14 18.16 -66.39
C MET A 240 -14.73 16.69 -66.48
N THR A 241 -15.59 15.83 -65.90
CA THR A 241 -16.30 14.77 -66.64
C THR A 241 -17.43 14.21 -65.77
N ASP A 242 -18.60 14.83 -65.90
CA ASP A 242 -19.90 14.22 -65.55
C ASP A 242 -20.38 13.34 -66.72
N HIS A 243 -21.26 12.39 -66.39
CA HIS A 243 -21.93 11.41 -67.26
C HIS A 243 -21.20 10.10 -67.57
N LEU A 244 -20.97 9.28 -66.53
CA LEU A 244 -21.37 7.86 -66.44
C LEU A 244 -20.73 7.25 -65.17
N GLY A 245 -21.43 7.28 -64.03
CA GLY A 245 -20.88 6.72 -62.78
C GLY A 245 -21.71 6.95 -61.51
N LEU A 246 -22.79 7.71 -61.62
CA LEU A 246 -23.68 8.12 -60.51
C LEU A 246 -24.67 7.04 -60.03
N ARG A 247 -24.24 5.78 -59.93
CA ARG A 247 -25.02 4.75 -59.19
C ARG A 247 -24.19 3.82 -58.30
N LEU A 248 -22.87 3.91 -58.32
CA LEU A 248 -22.00 3.11 -57.43
C LEU A 248 -21.47 3.91 -56.23
N THR A 249 -21.46 5.24 -56.28
CA THR A 249 -20.94 6.09 -55.19
C THR A 249 -21.93 6.31 -54.05
N GLU A 250 -23.25 6.31 -54.30
CA GLU A 250 -24.24 6.42 -53.22
C GLU A 250 -24.36 5.15 -52.39
N ILE A 251 -24.26 3.97 -53.02
CA ILE A 251 -24.30 2.68 -52.31
C ILE A 251 -23.04 2.49 -51.47
N MET A 252 -21.88 2.97 -51.93
CA MET A 252 -20.64 2.91 -51.15
C MET A 252 -20.59 3.95 -50.02
N ALA A 253 -21.13 5.16 -50.23
CA ALA A 253 -21.20 6.18 -49.19
C ALA A 253 -22.15 5.78 -48.04
N TRP A 254 -23.27 5.13 -48.33
CA TRP A 254 -24.19 4.61 -47.30
C TRP A 254 -23.56 3.48 -46.48
N ASN A 255 -22.80 2.60 -47.13
CA ASN A 255 -22.08 1.52 -46.44
C ASN A 255 -20.91 2.05 -45.59
N ILE A 256 -20.21 3.10 -46.04
CA ILE A 256 -19.15 3.76 -45.24
C ILE A 256 -19.77 4.53 -44.06
N ALA A 257 -20.87 5.24 -44.25
CA ALA A 257 -21.58 5.92 -43.16
C ALA A 257 -22.16 4.92 -42.13
N LEU A 258 -22.70 3.78 -42.59
CA LEU A 258 -23.11 2.68 -41.70
C LEU A 258 -21.93 2.07 -40.95
N LEU A 259 -20.78 1.85 -41.61
CA LEU A 259 -19.57 1.37 -40.96
C LEU A 259 -19.04 2.36 -39.92
N ILE A 260 -19.03 3.66 -40.21
CA ILE A 260 -18.62 4.71 -39.27
C ILE A 260 -19.62 4.81 -38.11
N CYS A 261 -20.93 4.78 -38.37
CA CYS A 261 -21.95 4.73 -37.31
C CYS A 261 -21.86 3.45 -36.46
N CYS A 262 -21.56 2.29 -37.05
CA CYS A 262 -21.35 1.05 -36.31
C CYS A 262 -20.07 1.10 -35.48
N LEU A 263 -18.98 1.71 -35.98
CA LEU A 263 -17.75 1.91 -35.21
C LEU A 263 -17.97 2.90 -34.06
N VAL A 264 -18.68 4.00 -34.28
CA VAL A 264 -19.03 4.98 -33.22
C VAL A 264 -19.99 4.36 -32.19
N ALA A 265 -20.95 3.55 -32.61
CA ALA A 265 -21.84 2.81 -31.70
C ALA A 265 -21.09 1.74 -30.89
N MET A 266 -20.10 1.05 -31.48
CA MET A 266 -19.27 0.09 -30.74
C MET A 266 -18.32 0.77 -29.75
N VAL A 267 -17.80 1.96 -30.04
CA VAL A 267 -17.01 2.76 -29.09
C VAL A 267 -17.89 3.35 -27.97
N ALA A 268 -19.14 3.75 -28.28
CA ALA A 268 -20.10 4.25 -27.29
C ALA A 268 -20.70 3.14 -26.40
N SER A 269 -20.57 1.87 -26.79
CA SER A 269 -21.11 0.71 -26.05
C SER A 269 -20.08 0.01 -25.16
N ILE A 270 -18.85 0.54 -25.05
CA ILE A 270 -17.97 0.15 -23.94
C ILE A 270 -18.51 0.85 -22.70
N THR A 271 -19.62 0.34 -22.16
CA THR A 271 -19.88 0.51 -20.74
C THR A 271 -18.66 -0.11 -20.07
N THR A 272 -17.77 0.71 -19.50
CA THR A 272 -16.79 0.22 -18.55
C THR A 272 -17.62 -0.33 -17.39
N ASP A 273 -17.98 -1.61 -17.47
CA ASP A 273 -18.67 -2.32 -16.40
C ASP A 273 -17.65 -2.45 -15.27
N VAL A 274 -17.61 -1.40 -14.45
CA VAL A 274 -16.70 -1.31 -13.32
C VAL A 274 -17.24 -2.24 -12.25
N ASP A 275 -16.60 -3.41 -12.11
CA ASP A 275 -16.95 -4.37 -11.07
C ASP A 275 -16.64 -3.79 -9.68
N CYS A 276 -17.66 -3.24 -9.03
CA CYS A 276 -17.59 -2.71 -7.67
C CYS A 276 -17.62 -3.79 -6.58
N THR A 277 -17.79 -5.07 -6.95
CA THR A 277 -17.73 -6.19 -6.01
C THR A 277 -16.30 -6.66 -5.77
N ARG A 278 -15.43 -6.47 -6.78
CA ARG A 278 -14.00 -6.75 -6.69
C ARG A 278 -13.25 -5.60 -6.01
N ARG A 279 -12.73 -5.87 -4.81
CA ARG A 279 -11.84 -4.93 -4.12
C ARG A 279 -10.53 -4.75 -4.88
N GLN A 280 -10.05 -3.52 -4.92
CA GLN A 280 -8.75 -3.19 -5.47
C GLN A 280 -7.64 -3.91 -4.72
N ASP A 281 -6.70 -4.49 -5.48
CA ASP A 281 -5.46 -5.02 -4.94
C ASP A 281 -4.57 -3.84 -4.56
N PHE A 282 -4.29 -3.71 -3.26
CA PHE A 282 -3.48 -2.62 -2.73
C PHE A 282 -2.09 -2.55 -3.37
N ASN A 283 -1.46 -3.69 -3.66
CA ASN A 283 -0.12 -3.72 -4.26
C ASN A 283 -0.15 -3.20 -5.69
N THR A 284 -1.22 -3.50 -6.40
CA THR A 284 -1.44 -3.02 -7.76
C THR A 284 -1.70 -1.52 -7.79
N VAL A 285 -2.31 -0.95 -6.75
CA VAL A 285 -2.63 0.49 -6.69
C VAL A 285 -1.57 1.34 -6.03
N ARG A 286 -0.76 0.77 -5.13
CA ARG A 286 0.27 1.49 -4.38
C ARG A 286 1.27 2.18 -5.30
N ASP A 287 1.62 1.49 -6.39
CA ASP A 287 2.64 1.94 -7.33
C ASP A 287 2.01 2.68 -8.54
N CYS A 288 0.70 2.94 -8.48
CA CYS A 288 0.03 3.73 -9.52
C CYS A 288 0.35 5.21 -9.46
N CYS A 289 0.62 5.75 -8.27
CA CYS A 289 0.95 7.15 -8.10
C CYS A 289 2.25 7.26 -7.29
N ALA A 290 3.30 7.80 -7.91
CA ALA A 290 4.59 8.03 -7.27
C ALA A 290 4.53 9.24 -6.34
N TYR A 291 4.04 9.04 -5.12
CA TYR A 291 3.89 10.11 -4.13
C TYR A 291 5.24 10.70 -3.71
N PRO A 292 5.32 12.03 -3.53
CA PRO A 292 6.51 12.67 -2.97
C PRO A 292 6.64 12.35 -1.47
N THR A 293 7.87 12.44 -0.97
CA THR A 293 8.12 12.33 0.47
C THR A 293 7.73 13.62 1.17
N PHE A 294 6.90 13.53 2.22
CA PHE A 294 6.53 14.70 3.03
C PHE A 294 7.70 15.19 3.88
N ARG A 295 7.97 16.50 3.83
CA ARG A 295 9.04 17.16 4.59
C ARG A 295 8.51 17.72 5.90
N PHE A 296 8.56 16.90 6.95
CA PHE A 296 8.08 17.32 8.26
C PHE A 296 9.08 18.21 9.04
N ASP A 297 10.33 18.35 8.59
CA ASP A 297 11.40 19.05 9.31
C ASP A 297 11.02 20.48 9.72
N HIS A 298 10.23 21.17 8.87
CA HIS A 298 9.72 22.52 9.14
C HIS A 298 8.86 22.63 10.40
N PHE A 299 8.30 21.51 10.88
CA PHE A 299 7.45 21.45 12.06
C PHE A 299 8.15 20.88 13.29
N GLN A 300 9.42 20.46 13.19
CA GLN A 300 10.12 19.71 14.23
C GLN A 300 10.21 20.49 15.54
N ASN A 301 10.48 21.79 15.47
CA ASN A 301 10.61 22.63 16.66
C ASN A 301 9.31 22.80 17.46
N LYS A 302 8.14 22.71 16.80
CA LYS A 302 6.82 22.91 17.45
C LYS A 302 6.07 21.59 17.71
N CYS A 303 6.20 20.64 16.79
CA CYS A 303 5.46 19.38 16.80
C CYS A 303 6.36 18.14 16.96
N GLY A 304 7.68 18.32 17.16
CA GLY A 304 8.66 17.24 17.28
C GLY A 304 8.32 16.18 18.32
N LYS A 305 7.64 16.56 19.42
CA LYS A 305 7.17 15.62 20.45
C LYS A 305 6.14 14.58 19.94
N TYR A 306 5.52 14.85 18.81
CA TYR A 306 4.56 13.96 18.14
C TYR A 306 5.12 13.35 16.86
N MET A 307 6.32 13.75 16.45
CA MET A 307 6.97 13.20 15.28
C MET A 307 7.41 11.76 15.55
N PRO A 308 7.29 10.88 14.56
CA PRO A 308 7.76 9.51 14.69
C PRO A 308 9.28 9.54 14.91
N VAL A 309 9.74 9.00 16.04
CA VAL A 309 11.15 8.66 16.26
C VAL A 309 11.28 7.19 15.86
N GLY A 310 11.81 6.91 14.67
CA GLY A 310 11.86 5.56 14.08
C GLY A 310 10.78 5.32 13.01
N ALA A 311 10.32 4.06 12.83
CA ALA A 311 9.30 3.64 11.86
C ALA A 311 8.11 4.63 11.75
N PRO A 312 7.55 4.90 10.56
CA PRO A 312 6.93 6.16 10.18
C PRO A 312 5.46 6.15 10.58
N ARG A 313 5.17 6.00 11.87
CA ARG A 313 3.81 6.16 12.37
C ARG A 313 3.55 7.62 12.65
N VAL A 314 3.00 8.31 11.64
CA VAL A 314 2.51 9.68 11.80
C VAL A 314 1.33 9.65 12.77
N SER A 315 1.55 10.15 14.00
CA SER A 315 0.50 10.13 15.03
C SER A 315 -0.64 11.10 14.68
N PRO A 316 -1.90 10.83 15.07
CA PRO A 316 -2.98 11.80 14.89
C PRO A 316 -2.68 13.16 15.54
N CYS A 317 -1.93 13.14 16.64
CA CYS A 317 -1.46 14.33 17.33
C CYS A 317 -0.43 15.13 16.53
N LEU A 318 0.33 14.51 15.64
CA LEU A 318 1.24 15.22 14.75
C LEU A 318 0.44 16.04 13.74
N TYR A 319 -0.56 15.44 13.08
CA TYR A 319 -1.45 16.16 12.15
C TYR A 319 -2.19 17.29 12.85
N ASP A 320 -2.77 17.03 14.03
CA ASP A 320 -3.48 18.02 14.83
C ASP A 320 -2.56 19.17 15.24
N CYS A 321 -1.33 18.86 15.68
CA CYS A 321 -0.32 19.87 15.98
C CYS A 321 0.04 20.70 14.75
N ILE A 322 0.31 20.06 13.61
CA ILE A 322 0.68 20.74 12.37
C ILE A 322 -0.43 21.70 11.93
N PHE A 323 -1.68 21.22 11.88
CA PHE A 323 -2.84 22.03 11.50
C PHE A 323 -3.03 23.24 12.43
N ASN A 324 -2.79 23.06 13.73
CA ASN A 324 -2.88 24.12 14.72
C ASN A 324 -1.73 25.15 14.56
N VAL A 325 -0.48 24.70 14.42
CA VAL A 325 0.67 25.64 14.31
C VAL A 325 0.71 26.38 12.98
N THR A 326 0.06 25.86 11.94
CA THR A 326 -0.12 26.54 10.66
C THR A 326 -1.40 27.35 10.58
N ASN A 327 -2.28 27.28 11.58
CA ASN A 327 -3.62 27.88 11.55
C ASN A 327 -4.40 27.52 10.27
N VAL A 328 -4.23 26.28 9.79
CA VAL A 328 -4.88 25.84 8.55
C VAL A 328 -6.39 25.71 8.72
N VAL A 329 -6.86 25.64 9.97
CA VAL A 329 -8.28 25.57 10.31
C VAL A 329 -8.69 26.89 10.98
N VAL A 330 -9.61 27.61 10.35
CA VAL A 330 -10.23 28.83 10.89
C VAL A 330 -11.74 28.60 10.90
N ASP A 331 -12.39 28.82 12.06
CA ASP A 331 -13.82 28.60 12.25
C ASP A 331 -14.31 27.20 11.81
N SER A 332 -13.49 26.17 12.04
CA SER A 332 -13.73 24.77 11.66
C SER A 332 -13.73 24.49 10.15
N VAL A 333 -13.23 25.41 9.34
CA VAL A 333 -13.07 25.28 7.89
C VAL A 333 -11.58 25.41 7.53
N ILE A 334 -11.15 24.77 6.44
CA ILE A 334 -9.78 24.92 5.95
C ILE A 334 -9.62 26.31 5.33
N ASP A 335 -8.65 27.07 5.82
CA ASP A 335 -8.25 28.35 5.25
C ASP A 335 -7.34 28.10 4.03
N PRO A 336 -7.69 28.61 2.83
CA PRO A 336 -6.97 28.30 1.60
C PRO A 336 -5.54 28.86 1.60
N ASP A 337 -5.32 30.05 2.14
CA ASP A 337 -4.00 30.68 2.14
C ASP A 337 -3.04 29.93 3.07
N ASN A 338 -3.48 29.61 4.28
CA ASN A 338 -2.72 28.81 5.23
C ASN A 338 -2.53 27.36 4.76
N ALA A 339 -3.49 26.79 4.04
CA ALA A 339 -3.37 25.46 3.45
C ALA A 339 -2.28 25.43 2.38
N ARG A 340 -2.23 26.43 1.50
CA ARG A 340 -1.18 26.55 0.50
C ARG A 340 0.20 26.65 1.15
N ILE A 341 0.36 27.51 2.16
CA ILE A 341 1.62 27.65 2.91
C ILE A 341 2.02 26.36 3.63
N LEU A 342 1.05 25.62 4.20
CA LEU A 342 1.29 24.31 4.80
C LEU A 342 1.83 23.31 3.77
N LEU A 343 1.18 23.21 2.61
CA LEU A 343 1.56 22.25 1.57
C LEU A 343 2.90 22.61 0.93
N GLU A 344 3.19 23.89 0.70
CA GLU A 344 4.51 24.37 0.24
C GLU A 344 5.64 23.90 1.18
N LYS A 345 5.42 23.97 2.50
CA LYS A 345 6.39 23.48 3.48
C LYS A 345 6.53 21.95 3.47
N LEU A 346 5.47 21.22 3.16
CA LEU A 346 5.48 19.75 3.11
C LEU A 346 6.09 19.21 1.82
N PHE A 347 5.86 19.85 0.67
CA PHE A 347 6.24 19.35 -0.65
C PHE A 347 7.46 20.06 -1.25
N GLY A 348 7.82 21.24 -0.76
CA GLY A 348 8.90 22.03 -1.34
C GLY A 348 8.61 22.43 -2.79
N SER A 349 9.50 22.04 -3.71
CA SER A 349 9.44 22.42 -5.13
C SER A 349 8.57 21.51 -6.00
N ASN A 350 7.81 20.57 -5.43
CA ASN A 350 6.95 19.66 -6.20
C ASN A 350 5.57 20.29 -6.45
N GLU A 351 5.51 21.20 -7.42
CA GLU A 351 4.31 22.01 -7.73
C GLU A 351 3.10 21.16 -8.17
N ASP A 352 3.34 20.07 -8.91
CA ASP A 352 2.29 19.15 -9.39
C ASP A 352 1.50 18.55 -8.23
N PHE A 353 2.19 18.05 -7.20
CA PHE A 353 1.53 17.48 -6.03
C PHE A 353 0.99 18.55 -5.08
N LEU A 354 1.62 19.73 -4.99
CA LEU A 354 1.09 20.85 -4.22
C LEU A 354 -0.33 21.20 -4.70
N GLY A 355 -0.52 21.34 -6.01
CA GLY A 355 -1.83 21.61 -6.61
C GLY A 355 -2.85 20.51 -6.28
N ALA A 356 -2.50 19.26 -6.55
CA ALA A 356 -3.41 18.13 -6.32
C ALA A 356 -3.83 17.98 -4.84
N TYR A 357 -2.90 18.14 -3.89
CA TYR A 357 -3.25 18.08 -2.47
C TYR A 357 -4.04 19.31 -2.01
N PHE A 358 -3.80 20.49 -2.59
CA PHE A 358 -4.56 21.69 -2.29
C PHE A 358 -6.04 21.52 -2.71
N ASP A 359 -6.27 21.10 -3.95
CA ASP A 359 -7.61 20.84 -4.47
C ASP A 359 -8.32 19.73 -3.68
N GLY A 360 -7.55 18.70 -3.28
CA GLY A 360 -8.02 17.66 -2.38
C GLY A 360 -8.50 18.22 -1.03
N LEU A 361 -7.68 19.02 -0.34
CA LEU A 361 -8.06 19.63 0.93
C LEU A 361 -9.32 20.50 0.81
N MET A 362 -9.43 21.29 -0.26
CA MET A 362 -10.61 22.14 -0.52
C MET A 362 -11.88 21.32 -0.77
N SER A 363 -11.75 20.13 -1.36
CA SER A 363 -12.88 19.26 -1.72
C SER A 363 -13.34 18.34 -0.58
N CYS A 364 -12.60 18.27 0.53
CA CYS A 364 -12.78 17.24 1.55
C CYS A 364 -13.76 17.55 2.67
N ALA A 365 -14.33 18.76 2.72
CA ALA A 365 -15.13 19.21 3.87
C ALA A 365 -16.32 18.29 4.20
N ASP A 366 -17.10 17.88 3.20
CA ASP A 366 -18.27 17.03 3.41
C ASP A 366 -17.88 15.60 3.83
N SER A 367 -16.85 15.03 3.20
CA SER A 367 -16.34 13.70 3.56
C SER A 367 -15.78 13.69 4.99
N VAL A 368 -15.08 14.74 5.40
CA VAL A 368 -14.57 14.85 6.78
C VAL A 368 -15.71 15.00 7.78
N LYS A 369 -16.75 15.78 7.45
CA LYS A 369 -17.95 15.90 8.28
C LYS A 369 -18.63 14.55 8.48
N GLU A 370 -18.79 13.75 7.42
CA GLU A 370 -19.33 12.39 7.50
C GLU A 370 -18.45 11.47 8.36
N MET A 371 -17.13 11.45 8.12
CA MET A 371 -16.17 10.66 8.92
C MET A 371 -16.19 11.03 10.40
N MET A 372 -16.41 12.31 10.72
CA MET A 372 -16.55 12.80 12.09
C MET A 372 -17.86 12.37 12.76
N GLN A 373 -18.96 12.32 12.00
CA GLN A 373 -20.28 11.89 12.49
C GLN A 373 -20.37 10.38 12.73
N ASP A 374 -19.74 9.59 11.87
CA ASP A 374 -19.69 8.12 11.98
C ASP A 374 -18.72 7.61 13.04
N ARG A 375 -18.01 8.52 13.71
CA ARG A 375 -17.03 8.17 14.74
C ARG A 375 -17.73 7.62 15.98
N ARG A 376 -17.45 6.36 16.32
CA ARG A 376 -17.87 5.78 17.61
C ARG A 376 -17.22 6.54 18.77
N PRO A 377 -17.98 6.91 19.83
CA PRO A 377 -17.43 7.55 21.02
C PRO A 377 -16.34 6.67 21.65
N ARG A 378 -15.13 7.21 21.83
CA ARG A 378 -14.04 6.50 22.52
C ARG A 378 -14.25 6.65 24.03
N PRO A 379 -14.06 5.59 24.86
CA PRO A 379 -14.09 5.73 26.31
C PRO A 379 -13.11 6.82 26.77
N GLN A 380 -13.55 7.70 27.66
CA GLN A 380 -12.76 8.83 28.16
C GLN A 380 -11.54 8.34 28.95
N SER A 381 -10.42 8.10 28.27
CA SER A 381 -9.11 7.97 28.92
C SER A 381 -8.62 9.35 29.36
N ARG A 382 -8.01 9.42 30.55
CA ARG A 382 -7.55 10.64 31.27
C ARG A 382 -6.35 11.36 30.62
N GLY A 383 -6.20 11.30 29.29
CA GLY A 383 -5.16 11.99 28.53
C GLY A 383 -5.72 13.07 27.61
N LYS A 384 -4.89 14.05 27.23
CA LYS A 384 -5.23 15.03 26.17
C LYS A 384 -5.44 14.29 24.86
N GLN A 385 -6.71 14.11 24.46
CA GLN A 385 -7.03 13.50 23.17
C GLN A 385 -6.84 14.54 22.06
N CYS A 386 -6.03 14.20 21.05
CA CYS A 386 -5.88 15.02 19.86
C CYS A 386 -7.08 14.86 18.94
N SER A 387 -7.44 15.91 18.21
CA SER A 387 -8.56 15.86 17.28
C SER A 387 -8.22 14.96 16.08
N PRO A 388 -9.11 14.04 15.65
CA PRO A 388 -8.90 13.27 14.42
C PRO A 388 -9.18 14.10 13.15
N PHE A 389 -9.66 15.33 13.29
CA PHE A 389 -10.06 16.21 12.19
C PHE A 389 -8.95 16.35 11.12
N ALA A 390 -7.73 16.69 11.55
CA ALA A 390 -6.60 16.87 10.64
C ALA A 390 -6.21 15.58 9.90
N VAL A 391 -6.30 14.43 10.57
CA VAL A 391 -6.05 13.12 9.95
C VAL A 391 -7.10 12.80 8.89
N PHE A 392 -8.37 13.10 9.15
CA PHE A 392 -9.43 12.86 8.19
C PHE A 392 -9.27 13.72 6.93
N TYR A 393 -8.84 14.97 7.08
CA TYR A 393 -8.45 15.78 5.93
C TYR A 393 -7.27 15.17 5.17
N GLY A 394 -6.24 14.69 5.86
CA GLY A 394 -5.10 14.00 5.23
C GLY A 394 -5.52 12.75 4.46
N VAL A 395 -6.36 11.90 5.04
CA VAL A 395 -6.89 10.67 4.39
C VAL A 395 -7.73 11.02 3.16
N CYS A 396 -8.62 12.00 3.29
CA CYS A 396 -9.47 12.41 2.17
C CYS A 396 -8.64 13.05 1.03
N ALA A 397 -7.71 13.95 1.35
CA ALA A 397 -6.85 14.58 0.36
C ALA A 397 -5.95 13.55 -0.34
N GLN A 398 -5.43 12.56 0.39
CA GLN A 398 -4.68 11.44 -0.19
C GLN A 398 -5.51 10.67 -1.22
N LEU A 399 -6.78 10.37 -0.91
CA LEU A 399 -7.67 9.67 -1.83
C LEU A 399 -7.99 10.54 -3.05
N TYR A 400 -8.18 11.85 -2.86
CA TYR A 400 -8.37 12.78 -3.97
C TYR A 400 -7.16 12.77 -4.91
N VAL A 401 -5.95 12.88 -4.36
CA VAL A 401 -4.70 12.87 -5.12
C VAL A 401 -4.49 11.55 -5.83
N PHE A 402 -4.87 10.42 -5.24
CA PHE A 402 -4.82 9.14 -5.95
C PHE A 402 -5.65 9.18 -7.25
N ASN A 403 -6.86 9.73 -7.19
CA ASN A 403 -7.75 9.82 -8.33
C ASN A 403 -7.31 10.87 -9.37
N HIS A 404 -6.57 11.89 -8.92
CA HIS A 404 -6.08 13.02 -9.72
C HIS A 404 -4.56 13.08 -9.77
N CYS A 405 -3.90 11.91 -9.72
CA CYS A 405 -2.45 11.85 -9.66
C CYS A 405 -1.86 12.54 -10.90
N PRO A 406 -0.84 13.40 -10.75
CA PRO A 406 -0.18 14.04 -11.89
C PRO A 406 0.26 13.00 -12.92
N THR A 407 0.05 13.29 -14.21
CA THR A 407 0.38 12.35 -15.29
C THR A 407 1.87 12.00 -15.33
N SER A 408 2.74 12.93 -14.91
CA SER A 408 4.18 12.72 -14.73
C SER A 408 4.52 11.63 -13.70
N SER A 409 3.63 11.38 -12.75
CA SER A 409 3.81 10.50 -11.60
C SER A 409 2.85 9.31 -11.60
N TRP A 410 1.99 9.21 -12.61
CA TRP A 410 0.98 8.17 -12.75
C TRP A 410 1.46 7.02 -13.63
N SER A 411 1.26 5.80 -13.15
CA SER A 411 1.50 4.59 -13.92
C SER A 411 0.28 4.30 -14.81
N GLY A 412 0.41 4.51 -16.12
CA GLY A 412 -0.66 4.27 -17.09
C GLY A 412 -0.97 2.79 -17.39
N THR A 413 -0.73 1.89 -16.44
CA THR A 413 -1.06 0.47 -16.60
C THR A 413 -2.58 0.27 -16.57
N GLU A 414 -3.08 -0.75 -17.28
CA GLU A 414 -4.50 -1.10 -17.27
C GLU A 414 -5.03 -1.27 -15.84
N SER A 415 -4.24 -1.88 -14.97
CA SER A 415 -4.63 -2.09 -13.59
C SER A 415 -4.75 -0.80 -12.77
N CYS A 416 -3.90 0.19 -13.04
CA CYS A 416 -3.98 1.50 -12.42
C CYS A 416 -5.18 2.29 -12.93
N GLU A 417 -5.44 2.26 -14.23
CA GLU A 417 -6.63 2.90 -14.81
C GLU A 417 -7.92 2.27 -14.27
N MET A 418 -7.97 0.94 -14.17
CA MET A 418 -9.11 0.25 -13.57
C MET A 418 -9.30 0.59 -12.10
N ALA A 419 -8.22 0.75 -11.33
CA ALA A 419 -8.30 1.21 -9.95
C ALA A 419 -8.81 2.66 -9.84
N ARG A 420 -8.34 3.55 -10.70
CA ARG A 420 -8.82 4.93 -10.74
C ARG A 420 -10.31 4.98 -11.09
N LEU A 421 -10.73 4.21 -12.10
CA LEU A 421 -12.13 4.08 -12.50
C LEU A 421 -13.00 3.48 -11.39
N GLN A 422 -12.54 2.43 -10.71
CA GLN A 422 -13.24 1.85 -9.57
C GLN A 422 -13.39 2.83 -8.41
N ASN A 423 -12.35 3.60 -8.06
CA ASN A 423 -12.45 4.56 -6.95
C ASN A 423 -13.39 5.73 -7.26
N MET A 424 -13.49 6.16 -8.52
CA MET A 424 -14.40 7.23 -8.92
C MET A 424 -15.86 6.78 -9.06
N ASN A 425 -16.09 5.52 -9.47
CA ASN A 425 -17.43 5.03 -9.82
C ASN A 425 -18.07 4.12 -8.77
N CYS A 426 -17.29 3.53 -7.86
CA CYS A 426 -17.82 2.62 -6.85
C CYS A 426 -18.07 3.35 -5.52
N PRO A 427 -19.30 3.28 -4.97
CA PRO A 427 -19.56 3.79 -3.63
C PRO A 427 -18.72 3.02 -2.61
N SER A 428 -18.07 3.75 -1.69
CA SER A 428 -17.37 3.14 -0.56
C SER A 428 -18.29 2.11 0.12
N ALA A 429 -17.76 0.95 0.51
CA ALA A 429 -18.54 -0.19 1.03
C ALA A 429 -19.47 0.13 2.23
N LYS A 430 -19.32 1.31 2.85
CA LYS A 430 -20.23 1.86 3.87
C LYS A 430 -21.43 2.61 3.27
N SER A 431 -21.26 3.39 2.21
CA SER A 431 -22.35 4.10 1.51
C SER A 431 -23.38 3.13 0.93
N ALA A 432 -22.94 1.95 0.49
CA ALA A 432 -23.82 0.88 0.03
C ALA A 432 -24.70 0.28 1.16
N ARG A 433 -24.28 0.35 2.43
CA ARG A 433 -25.09 -0.09 3.58
C ARG A 433 -26.03 0.99 4.12
N GLY A 434 -25.70 2.26 3.93
CA GLY A 434 -26.55 3.40 4.33
C GLY A 434 -27.81 3.54 3.48
N SER A 435 -27.77 3.12 2.21
CA SER A 435 -28.91 3.25 1.28
C SER A 435 -29.99 2.18 1.45
N ILE A 436 -29.71 1.07 2.14
CA ILE A 436 -30.70 -0.01 2.35
C ILE A 436 -31.60 0.25 3.57
N ASN A 437 -31.17 1.09 4.52
CA ASN A 437 -31.93 1.40 5.74
C ASN A 437 -32.72 2.73 5.69
N ARG A 438 -32.96 3.28 4.49
CA ARG A 438 -33.78 4.49 4.29
C ARG A 438 -35.02 4.25 3.43
N ILE A 439 -35.59 3.05 3.51
CA ILE A 439 -36.94 2.74 3.07
C ILE A 439 -37.67 2.08 4.26
N VAL A 440 -38.16 2.91 5.19
CA VAL A 440 -39.46 2.77 5.89
C VAL A 440 -39.94 4.17 6.21
#